data_AF-A0A1L7NMT0-F1
#
_entry.id   AF-A0A1L7NMT0-F1
#
_cell.length_a   1.000
_cell.length_b   1.000
_cell.length_c   1.000
_cell.angle_alpha   90.00
_cell.angle_beta   90.00
_cell.angle_gamma   90.00
#
_symmetry.space_group_name_H-M   'P 1'
#
loop_
_entity.id
_entity.type
_entity.pdbx_description
1 polymer ?
#
loop_
_entity_poly.entity_id
_entity_poly.type
_entity_poly.pdbx_seq_one_letter_code
_entity_poly.pdbx_strand_id
1 'polypeptide(L)'
;MQTTAIAAAEIVTSQLQASRECLEAMRPLDLPVMGKGNVVWGQAPDNQGELIEYPSNWTGLAARYEDGSTTYWFLGQCQQTQEREFYCLGKAGSVAELIARAEAAVTRGIDYWSSVMAA
;
A
#
# COMPACT_ATOMS: atom_id res chain seq x y z
N MET A 1 23.80 -0.68 -1.26
CA MET A 1 22.56 -0.88 -0.46
C MET A 1 21.79 0.42 -0.20
N GLN A 2 22.41 1.60 -0.16
CA GLN A 2 21.69 2.88 0.06
C GLN A 2 20.77 3.31 -1.11
N THR A 3 21.10 2.94 -2.35
CA THR A 3 20.33 3.31 -3.55
C THR A 3 18.96 2.61 -3.62
N THR A 4 18.86 1.38 -3.11
CA THR A 4 17.62 0.58 -3.17
C THR A 4 16.54 1.12 -2.24
N ALA A 5 16.92 1.60 -1.05
CA ALA A 5 15.99 2.16 -0.08
C ALA A 5 15.40 3.50 -0.55
N ILE A 6 16.22 4.35 -1.20
CA ILE A 6 15.75 5.61 -1.81
C ILE A 6 14.73 5.31 -2.92
N ALA A 7 15.03 4.32 -3.77
CA ALA A 7 14.10 3.88 -4.81
C ALA A 7 12.77 3.35 -4.22
N ALA A 8 12.81 2.56 -3.13
CA ALA A 8 11.61 2.02 -2.52
C ALA A 8 10.71 3.11 -1.89
N ALA A 9 11.30 4.11 -1.23
CA ALA A 9 10.54 5.24 -0.67
C ALA A 9 9.85 6.07 -1.76
N GLU A 10 10.53 6.33 -2.87
CA GLU A 10 9.95 7.02 -4.03
C GLU A 10 8.83 6.20 -4.69
N ILE A 11 9.04 4.89 -4.86
CA ILE A 11 8.02 3.96 -5.39
C ILE A 11 6.79 3.95 -4.50
N VAL A 12 6.94 3.77 -3.19
CA VAL A 12 5.80 3.77 -2.26
C VAL A 12 5.09 5.12 -2.32
N THR A 13 5.82 6.23 -2.19
CA THR A 13 5.22 7.57 -2.14
C THR A 13 4.47 7.91 -3.42
N SER A 14 4.99 7.55 -4.60
CA SER A 14 4.31 7.78 -5.89
C SER A 14 3.03 6.95 -6.07
N GLN A 15 2.86 5.90 -5.28
CA GLN A 15 1.71 5.00 -5.30
C GLN A 15 0.71 5.26 -4.16
N LEU A 16 0.98 6.25 -3.31
CA LEU A 16 0.03 6.72 -2.30
C LEU A 16 -0.97 7.69 -2.94
N GLN A 17 -2.24 7.60 -2.52
CA GLN A 17 -3.33 8.43 -3.07
C GLN A 17 -3.42 9.83 -2.45
N ALA A 18 -2.58 10.10 -1.45
CA ALA A 18 -2.46 11.38 -0.78
C ALA A 18 -1.01 11.58 -0.36
N SER A 19 -0.64 12.82 -0.01
CA SER A 19 0.69 13.09 0.50
C SER A 19 0.95 12.26 1.76
N ARG A 20 2.22 11.88 1.96
CA ARG A 20 2.66 11.17 3.16
C ARG A 20 2.20 11.89 4.43
N GLU A 21 2.39 13.20 4.49
CA GLU A 21 1.98 14.04 5.63
C GLU A 21 0.48 13.92 5.93
N CYS A 22 -0.37 13.92 4.89
CA CYS A 22 -1.81 13.76 5.04
C CYS A 22 -2.17 12.38 5.58
N LEU A 23 -1.56 11.33 5.01
CA LEU A 23 -1.81 9.94 5.42
C LEU A 23 -1.33 9.66 6.84
N GLU A 24 -0.17 10.18 7.24
CA GLU A 24 0.38 10.00 8.58
C GLU A 24 -0.49 10.66 9.68
N ALA A 25 -1.30 11.67 9.33
CA ALA A 25 -2.27 12.28 10.23
C ALA A 25 -3.56 11.47 10.40
N MET A 26 -3.81 10.46 9.55
CA MET A 26 -4.99 9.61 9.62
C MET A 26 -4.83 8.50 10.66
N ARG A 27 -5.95 8.02 11.21
CA ARG A 27 -5.93 6.76 11.96
C ARG A 27 -5.87 5.61 10.96
N PRO A 28 -5.20 4.50 11.27
CA PRO A 28 -5.19 3.33 10.39
C PRO A 28 -6.59 2.82 10.01
N LEU A 29 -7.60 3.02 10.88
CA LEU A 29 -8.99 2.64 10.60
C LEU A 29 -9.71 3.54 9.59
N ASP A 30 -9.15 4.73 9.31
CA ASP A 30 -9.68 5.66 8.30
C ASP A 30 -9.16 5.31 6.88
N LEU A 31 -8.29 4.31 6.75
CA LEU A 31 -7.80 3.83 5.46
C LEU A 31 -8.92 3.14 4.65
N PRO A 32 -8.83 3.16 3.31
CA PRO A 32 -9.68 2.35 2.44
C PRO A 32 -9.74 0.88 2.87
N VAL A 33 -10.88 0.23 2.62
CA VAL A 33 -11.14 -1.14 3.04
C VAL A 33 -10.94 -2.09 1.87
N MET A 34 -10.03 -3.05 2.02
CA MET A 34 -9.88 -4.20 1.13
C MET A 34 -10.82 -5.31 1.60
N GLY A 35 -11.77 -5.69 0.74
CA GLY A 35 -12.67 -6.82 1.02
C GLY A 35 -12.17 -8.12 0.40
N LYS A 36 -13.10 -9.02 0.04
CA LYS A 36 -12.75 -10.31 -0.56
C LYS A 36 -12.19 -10.11 -1.98
N GLY A 37 -11.08 -10.78 -2.28
CA GLY A 37 -10.38 -10.63 -3.56
C GLY A 37 -9.48 -9.40 -3.57
N ASN A 38 -9.51 -8.65 -4.69
CA ASN A 38 -8.63 -7.49 -4.94
C ASN A 38 -9.39 -6.15 -4.95
N VAL A 39 -10.63 -6.16 -4.46
CA VAL A 39 -11.51 -5.00 -4.47
C VAL A 39 -11.23 -4.12 -3.25
N VAL A 40 -11.12 -2.82 -3.50
CA VAL A 40 -10.91 -1.81 -2.47
C VAL A 40 -12.06 -0.83 -2.50
N TRP A 41 -12.60 -0.53 -1.33
CA TRP A 41 -13.62 0.49 -1.14
C TRP A 41 -13.05 1.64 -0.34
N GLY A 42 -13.31 2.87 -0.77
CA GLY A 42 -12.88 4.05 -0.04
C GLY A 42 -13.79 5.24 -0.34
N GLN A 43 -13.45 6.37 0.26
CA GLN A 43 -14.22 7.60 0.06
C GLN A 43 -14.14 8.07 -1.40
N ALA A 44 -15.26 8.55 -1.93
CA ALA A 44 -15.27 9.22 -3.22
C ALA A 44 -14.42 10.52 -3.14
N PRO A 45 -13.62 10.85 -4.18
CA PRO A 45 -12.77 12.04 -4.18
C PRO A 45 -13.55 13.36 -4.01
N ASP A 46 -14.78 13.40 -4.51
CA ASP A 46 -15.68 14.55 -4.54
C ASP A 46 -16.73 14.53 -3.41
N ASN A 47 -16.91 13.39 -2.74
CA ASN A 47 -17.88 13.21 -1.67
C ASN A 47 -17.39 12.24 -0.58
N GLN A 48 -16.83 12.80 0.51
CA GLN A 48 -16.30 12.00 1.63
C GLN A 48 -17.37 11.19 2.39
N GLY A 49 -18.67 11.47 2.18
CA GLY A 49 -19.78 10.70 2.75
C GLY A 49 -20.17 9.46 1.94
N GLU A 50 -19.63 9.32 0.72
CA GLU A 50 -19.93 8.21 -0.17
C GLU A 50 -18.77 7.22 -0.24
N LEU A 51 -19.09 5.94 -0.13
CA LEU A 51 -18.13 4.85 -0.28
C LEU A 51 -18.26 4.26 -1.68
N ILE A 52 -17.20 4.35 -2.47
CA ILE A 52 -17.15 3.81 -3.83
C ILE A 52 -16.15 2.66 -3.92
N GLU A 53 -16.35 1.78 -4.89
CA GLU A 53 -15.34 0.81 -5.29
C GLU A 53 -14.25 1.54 -6.10
N TYR A 54 -13.00 1.42 -5.66
CA TYR A 54 -11.87 1.95 -6.39
C TYR A 54 -11.52 1.06 -7.59
N PRO A 55 -10.95 1.65 -8.66
CA PRO A 55 -10.53 0.90 -9.85
C PRO A 55 -9.61 -0.29 -9.52
N SER A 56 -9.63 -1.30 -10.39
CA SER A 56 -8.83 -2.52 -10.20
C SER A 56 -7.31 -2.30 -10.21
N ASN A 57 -6.85 -1.19 -10.79
CA ASN A 57 -5.46 -0.76 -10.81
C ASN A 57 -5.10 0.22 -9.68
N TRP A 58 -6.00 0.47 -8.73
CA TRP A 58 -5.76 1.36 -7.60
C TRP A 58 -4.60 0.87 -6.73
N THR A 59 -3.75 1.80 -6.31
CA THR A 59 -2.60 1.57 -5.42
C THR A 59 -2.73 2.39 -4.13
N GLY A 60 -2.13 1.93 -3.04
CA GLY A 60 -2.12 2.63 -1.77
C GLY A 60 -2.21 1.70 -0.56
N LEU A 61 -2.49 2.30 0.60
CA LEU A 61 -2.68 1.56 1.85
C LEU A 61 -4.15 1.21 2.05
N ALA A 62 -4.43 -0.03 2.46
CA ALA A 62 -5.77 -0.49 2.75
C ALA A 62 -5.82 -1.32 4.04
N ALA A 63 -6.95 -1.28 4.72
CA ALA A 63 -7.28 -2.13 5.85
C ALA A 63 -8.13 -3.32 5.38
N ARG A 64 -7.87 -4.51 5.90
CA ARG A 64 -8.71 -5.70 5.74
C ARG A 64 -9.19 -6.16 7.10
N TYR A 65 -10.49 -6.33 7.23
CA TYR A 65 -11.15 -6.81 8.44
C TYR A 65 -11.59 -8.25 8.21
N GLU A 66 -11.02 -9.18 8.97
CA GLU A 66 -11.35 -10.60 8.89
C GLU A 66 -11.42 -11.17 10.31
N ASP A 67 -12.52 -11.83 10.65
CA ASP A 67 -12.74 -12.51 11.94
C ASP A 67 -12.45 -11.65 13.18
N GLY A 68 -12.84 -10.37 13.14
CA GLY A 68 -12.62 -9.42 14.24
C GLY A 68 -11.17 -8.92 14.38
N SER A 69 -10.30 -9.25 13.42
CA SER A 69 -8.92 -8.75 13.35
C SER A 69 -8.74 -7.84 12.14
N THR A 70 -8.10 -6.68 12.38
CA THR A 70 -7.66 -5.80 11.30
C THR A 70 -6.24 -6.15 10.89
N THR A 71 -6.01 -6.26 9.59
CA THR A 71 -4.67 -6.30 8.98
C THR A 71 -4.55 -5.20 7.96
N TYR A 72 -3.35 -4.69 7.75
CA TYR A 72 -3.09 -3.63 6.80
C TYR A 72 -2.26 -4.14 5.64
N TRP A 73 -2.48 -3.53 4.48
CA TRP A 73 -1.92 -3.94 3.21
C TRP A 73 -1.43 -2.73 2.44
N PHE A 74 -0.32 -2.90 1.73
CA PHE A 74 0.08 -1.99 0.66
C PHE A 74 -0.20 -2.67 -0.68
N LEU A 75 -1.03 -2.03 -1.49
CA LEU A 75 -1.34 -2.45 -2.84
C LEU A 75 -0.52 -1.58 -3.77
N GLY A 76 0.48 -2.18 -4.41
CA GLY A 76 1.40 -1.46 -5.27
C GLY A 76 1.42 -1.99 -6.70
N GLN A 77 2.32 -1.44 -7.50
CA GLN A 77 2.66 -1.91 -8.83
C GLN A 77 4.16 -2.17 -8.94
N CYS A 78 4.50 -3.34 -9.47
CA CYS A 78 5.86 -3.68 -9.86
C CYS A 78 6.32 -2.70 -10.95
N GLN A 79 7.47 -2.07 -10.79
CA GLN A 79 7.96 -1.08 -11.76
C GLN A 79 8.32 -1.73 -13.11
N GLN A 80 8.72 -2.99 -13.10
CA GLN A 80 9.16 -3.74 -14.28
C GLN A 80 7.98 -4.33 -15.06
N THR A 81 7.07 -5.04 -14.39
CA THR A 81 5.96 -5.75 -15.05
C THR A 81 4.67 -4.96 -15.09
N GLN A 82 4.57 -3.88 -14.31
CA GLN A 82 3.32 -3.11 -14.08
C GLN A 82 2.19 -3.96 -13.48
N GLU A 83 2.48 -5.18 -13.04
CA GLU A 83 1.52 -6.03 -12.35
C GLU A 83 1.28 -5.53 -10.94
N ARG A 84 0.07 -5.77 -10.43
CA ARG A 84 -0.35 -5.36 -9.09
C ARG A 84 0.26 -6.29 -8.05
N GLU A 85 0.88 -5.71 -7.04
CA GLU A 85 1.50 -6.43 -5.94
C GLU A 85 0.75 -6.15 -4.63
N PHE A 86 0.68 -7.16 -3.76
CA PHE A 86 -0.02 -7.09 -2.50
C PHE A 86 0.93 -7.44 -1.36
N TYR A 87 1.23 -6.45 -0.53
CA TYR A 87 2.13 -6.61 0.60
C TYR A 87 1.32 -6.57 1.89
N CYS A 88 1.24 -7.71 2.59
CA CYS A 88 0.69 -7.74 3.94
C CYS A 88 1.64 -7.04 4.90
N LEU A 89 1.16 -5.98 5.55
CA LEU A 89 1.93 -5.19 6.51
C LEU A 89 1.65 -5.62 7.96
N GLY A 90 0.65 -6.48 8.18
CA GLY A 90 0.23 -6.93 9.50
C GLY A 90 -0.55 -5.85 10.27
N LYS A 91 -0.47 -5.89 11.61
CA LYS A 91 -1.08 -4.90 12.50
C LYS A 91 -0.11 -3.74 12.77
N ALA A 92 -0.60 -2.52 12.77
CA ALA A 92 0.19 -1.32 13.07
C ALA A 92 -0.63 -0.34 13.92
N GLY A 93 0.07 0.47 14.71
CA GLY A 93 -0.54 1.51 15.56
C GLY A 93 -0.73 2.85 14.84
N SER A 94 -0.05 3.07 13.72
CA SER A 94 -0.08 4.33 12.97
C SER A 94 0.11 4.10 11.47
N VAL A 95 -0.30 5.08 10.66
CA VAL A 95 -0.08 5.06 9.21
C VAL A 95 1.40 5.25 8.85
N ALA A 96 2.15 6.04 9.64
CA ALA A 96 3.60 6.18 9.47
C ALA A 96 4.34 4.84 9.56
N GLU A 97 3.93 3.98 10.50
CA GLU A 97 4.46 2.62 10.63
C GLU A 97 4.11 1.76 9.41
N LEU A 98 2.91 1.91 8.85
CA LEU A 98 2.49 1.19 7.64
C LEU A 98 3.31 1.61 6.42
N ILE A 99 3.57 2.91 6.25
CA ILE A 99 4.41 3.41 5.15
C ILE A 99 5.83 2.84 5.26
N ALA A 100 6.45 2.90 6.44
CA ALA A 100 7.78 2.32 6.65
C ALA A 100 7.84 0.81 6.37
N ARG A 101 6.78 0.06 6.75
CA ARG A 101 6.67 -1.37 6.45
C ARG A 101 6.47 -1.64 4.95
N ALA A 102 5.73 -0.78 4.25
CA ALA A 102 5.55 -0.85 2.80
C ALA A 102 6.88 -0.61 2.08
N GLU A 103 7.65 0.40 2.48
CA GLU A 103 9.00 0.68 1.95
C GLU A 103 9.94 -0.52 2.12
N ALA A 104 9.93 -1.13 3.31
CA ALA A 104 10.71 -2.33 3.58
C ALA A 104 10.24 -3.54 2.73
N ALA A 105 8.94 -3.66 2.47
CA ALA A 105 8.39 -4.71 1.63
C ALA A 105 8.78 -4.54 0.15
N VAL A 106 8.67 -3.33 -0.38
CA VAL A 106 9.09 -2.98 -1.74
C VAL A 106 10.60 -3.18 -1.91
N THR A 107 11.42 -2.80 -0.92
CA THR A 107 12.87 -3.06 -0.95
C THR A 107 13.17 -4.55 -1.14
N ARG A 108 12.50 -5.42 -0.36
CA ARG A 108 12.65 -6.89 -0.51
C ARG A 108 12.17 -7.38 -1.87
N GLY A 109 11.09 -6.80 -2.41
CA GLY A 109 10.61 -7.11 -3.76
C GLY A 109 11.64 -6.78 -4.83
N ILE A 110 12.22 -5.58 -4.79
CA ILE A 110 13.27 -5.13 -5.72
C ILE A 110 14.49 -6.06 -5.67
N ASP A 111 14.94 -6.42 -4.46
CA ASP A 111 16.09 -7.31 -4.27
C ASP A 111 15.82 -8.70 -4.86
N TYR A 112 14.64 -9.26 -4.61
CA TYR A 112 14.23 -10.55 -5.15
C TYR A 112 14.20 -10.54 -6.69
N TRP A 113 13.49 -9.60 -7.29
CA TRP A 113 13.37 -9.52 -8.75
C TRP A 113 14.72 -9.27 -9.43
N SER A 114 15.57 -8.44 -8.83
CA SER A 114 16.93 -8.20 -9.34
C SER A 114 17.79 -9.48 -9.30
N SER A 115 17.61 -10.32 -8.27
CA SER A 115 18.33 -11.60 -8.17
C SER A 115 17.86 -12.64 -9.18
N VAL A 116 16.56 -12.69 -9.48
CA VAL A 116 15.98 -13.62 -10.47
C VAL A 116 16.40 -13.24 -11.89
N MET A 117 16.51 -11.96 -12.21
CA MET A 117 16.88 -11.48 -13.55
C MET A 117 18.39 -11.55 -13.84
N ALA A 118 19.23 -11.68 -12.80
CA ALA A 118 20.67 -11.82 -12.95
C ALA A 118 21.13 -13.29 -13.09
N ALA A 119 20.22 -14.24 -12.89
CA ALA A 119 20.44 -15.69 -13.00
C ALA A 119 20.01 -16.21 -14.37
#